data_AF-A0A1D7Y0Y7-F1
#
_entry.id   AF-A0A1D7Y0Y7-F1
#
_cell.length_a   1.000
_cell.length_b   1.000
_cell.length_c   1.000
_cell.angle_alpha   90.00
_cell.angle_beta   90.00
_cell.angle_gamma   90.00
#
_symmetry.space_group_name_H-M   'P 1'
#
loop_
_entity.id
_entity.type
_entity.pdbx_description
1 polymer ?
#
loop_
_entity_poly.entity_id
_entity_poly.type
_entity_poly.pdbx_seq_one_letter_code
_entity_poly.pdbx_strand_id
1 'polypeptide(L)'
;MKLIFSSVIVLIFLGLDFSSDGFTKQNEDLSFLIGLMNDYGGKPFLPNHPKEKNYITDFYSGQSESLEQFKLGILKVNLKMEDFEFIEGDGDSPITRVYSSKYSKLFNSYYKFKKSDDFYYDDEALDKEFLVKTGMLKKNKFKQKHQKKQFLKGCFIRNGVIINDQLYEFRFSNSSSKYKLTKLLCKDLHLEIVKTEVNKKTTPASMIIHFKPKEDVIDFKLMN
;
A
#
# COMPACT_ATOMS: atom_id res chain seq x y z
N MET A 1 -59.02 43.90 31.29
CA MET A 1 -57.64 44.35 31.60
C MET A 1 -56.85 43.13 32.05
N LYS A 2 -55.63 42.96 31.51
CA LYS A 2 -54.67 41.85 31.69
C LYS A 2 -54.96 40.54 30.96
N LEU A 3 -54.40 40.49 29.74
CA LEU A 3 -53.86 39.30 29.10
C LEU A 3 -52.77 38.67 29.98
N ILE A 4 -52.77 37.34 30.09
CA ILE A 4 -51.55 36.57 30.40
C ILE A 4 -51.46 35.48 29.32
N PHE A 5 -50.57 35.73 28.36
CA PHE A 5 -50.02 34.73 27.47
C PHE A 5 -49.11 33.81 28.31
N SER A 6 -49.31 32.50 28.23
CA SER A 6 -48.25 31.53 28.50
C SER A 6 -48.09 30.67 27.27
N SER A 7 -46.94 30.84 26.65
CA SER A 7 -46.52 30.28 25.38
C SER A 7 -46.41 28.75 25.48
N VAL A 8 -47.28 28.03 24.77
CA VAL A 8 -47.05 26.63 24.46
C VAL A 8 -46.03 26.58 23.33
N ILE A 9 -44.80 26.20 23.65
CA ILE A 9 -43.77 25.89 22.66
C ILE A 9 -44.15 24.55 22.03
N VAL A 10 -44.71 24.59 20.82
CA VAL A 10 -44.87 23.41 19.98
C VAL A 10 -43.51 23.11 19.35
N LEU A 11 -42.81 22.12 19.89
CA LEU A 11 -41.62 21.52 19.29
C LEU A 11 -42.07 20.66 18.10
N ILE A 12 -42.07 21.27 16.91
CA ILE A 12 -42.18 20.52 15.66
C ILE A 12 -40.86 19.76 15.48
N PHE A 13 -40.87 18.46 15.76
CA PHE A 13 -39.84 17.55 15.29
C PHE A 13 -39.98 17.44 13.76
N LEU A 14 -39.28 18.34 13.04
CA LEU A 14 -38.89 18.07 11.66
C LEU A 14 -37.91 16.92 11.72
N GLY A 15 -38.43 15.70 11.58
CA GLY A 15 -37.66 14.53 11.19
C GLY A 15 -37.04 14.81 9.83
N LEU A 16 -35.87 15.44 9.84
CA LEU A 16 -34.92 15.29 8.76
C LEU A 16 -34.43 13.85 8.84
N ASP A 17 -35.13 12.96 8.13
CA ASP A 17 -34.54 11.73 7.61
C ASP A 17 -33.37 12.14 6.71
N PHE A 18 -32.22 12.41 7.34
CA PHE A 18 -30.95 12.27 6.64
C PHE A 18 -30.74 10.77 6.43
N SER A 19 -31.27 10.31 5.30
CA SER A 19 -30.72 9.20 4.56
C SER A 19 -29.21 9.41 4.41
N SER A 20 -28.42 8.81 5.30
CA SER A 20 -26.95 8.80 5.20
C SER A 20 -26.46 7.72 4.22
N ASP A 21 -27.25 7.39 3.20
CA ASP A 21 -26.77 6.71 2.00
C ASP A 21 -26.31 7.80 1.02
N GLY A 22 -25.06 8.23 1.19
CA GLY A 22 -24.50 9.28 0.35
C GLY A 22 -23.02 9.53 0.66
N PHE A 23 -22.15 8.75 0.02
CA PHE A 23 -20.71 8.97 -0.09
C PHE A 23 -19.97 9.18 1.25
N THR A 24 -19.70 8.10 1.97
CA THR A 24 -18.43 8.05 2.70
C THR A 24 -17.32 8.19 1.67
N LYS A 25 -16.71 9.38 1.57
CA LYS A 25 -15.36 9.54 0.98
C LYS A 25 -14.55 8.38 1.55
N GLN A 26 -14.25 7.36 0.75
CA GLN A 26 -13.33 6.32 1.14
C GLN A 26 -11.99 7.02 1.31
N ASN A 27 -11.71 7.49 2.52
CA ASN A 27 -10.37 7.89 2.88
C ASN A 27 -9.53 6.65 2.60
N GLU A 28 -8.61 6.80 1.65
CA GLU A 28 -7.63 5.75 1.39
C GLU A 28 -6.99 5.40 2.74
N ASP A 29 -6.84 4.11 2.99
CA ASP A 29 -6.20 3.61 4.19
C ASP A 29 -4.71 3.46 3.89
N LEU A 30 -3.85 3.61 4.89
CA LEU A 30 -2.40 3.37 4.76
C LEU A 30 -2.07 2.03 4.06
N SER A 31 -2.95 1.03 4.17
CA SER A 31 -2.91 -0.25 3.45
C SER A 31 -2.74 -0.10 1.93
N PHE A 32 -3.32 0.94 1.32
CA PHE A 32 -3.12 1.29 -0.09
C PHE A 32 -1.65 1.56 -0.40
N LEU A 33 -1.02 2.46 0.38
CA LEU A 33 0.40 2.77 0.26
C LEU A 33 1.26 1.52 0.50
N ILE A 34 0.91 0.66 1.46
CA ILE A 34 1.62 -0.62 1.68
C ILE A 34 1.54 -1.53 0.43
N GLY A 35 0.40 -1.54 -0.26
CA GLY A 35 0.22 -2.24 -1.53
C GLY A 35 1.18 -1.75 -2.62
N LEU A 36 1.42 -0.44 -2.68
CA LEU A 36 2.33 0.23 -3.63
C LEU A 36 3.82 0.10 -3.31
N MET A 37 4.21 -0.36 -2.12
CA MET A 37 5.63 -0.48 -1.76
C MET A 37 6.34 -1.58 -2.55
N ASN A 38 7.63 -1.42 -2.83
CA ASN A 38 8.49 -2.51 -3.25
C ASN A 38 8.78 -3.43 -2.06
N ASP A 39 8.80 -4.73 -2.32
CA ASP A 39 9.27 -5.74 -1.37
C ASP A 39 9.94 -6.92 -2.09
N TYR A 40 10.65 -6.62 -3.19
CA TYR A 40 11.54 -7.56 -3.85
C TYR A 40 12.53 -8.17 -2.82
N GLY A 41 12.52 -9.49 -2.64
CA GLY A 41 13.32 -10.17 -1.62
C GLY A 41 12.82 -9.97 -0.17
N GLY A 42 11.71 -9.24 0.01
CA GLY A 42 11.21 -8.73 1.28
C GLY A 42 11.58 -7.25 1.50
N LYS A 43 10.97 -6.59 2.48
CA LYS A 43 11.29 -5.18 2.77
C LYS A 43 12.65 -5.08 3.48
N PRO A 44 13.67 -4.42 2.91
CA PRO A 44 14.92 -4.19 3.62
C PRO A 44 14.72 -3.20 4.77
N PHE A 45 15.44 -3.43 5.87
CA PHE A 45 15.49 -2.53 7.01
C PHE A 45 16.86 -2.57 7.69
N LEU A 46 17.51 -1.41 7.73
CA LEU A 46 18.84 -1.21 8.31
C LEU A 46 18.72 -0.33 9.56
N PRO A 47 18.38 -0.89 10.74
CA PRO A 47 18.00 -0.09 11.92
C PRO A 47 19.10 0.85 12.43
N ASN A 48 20.36 0.51 12.18
CA ASN A 48 21.53 1.22 12.72
C ASN A 48 22.18 2.15 11.70
N HIS A 49 21.70 2.17 10.46
CA HIS A 49 22.24 3.03 9.41
C HIS A 49 21.67 4.45 9.57
N PRO A 50 22.45 5.54 9.47
CA PRO A 50 21.97 6.89 9.72
C PRO A 50 20.83 7.32 8.78
N LYS A 51 20.93 6.99 7.48
CA LYS A 51 19.94 7.28 6.44
C LYS A 51 18.97 6.13 6.17
N GLU A 52 19.47 4.95 5.77
CA GLU A 52 18.68 3.78 5.38
C GLU A 52 17.71 3.24 6.45
N LYS A 53 17.88 3.58 7.74
CA LYS A 53 16.88 3.30 8.77
C LYS A 53 15.51 3.93 8.48
N ASN A 54 15.48 5.00 7.68
CA ASN A 54 14.30 5.77 7.30
C ASN A 54 13.70 5.36 5.95
N TYR A 55 14.25 4.37 5.26
CA TYR A 55 13.79 3.93 3.95
C TYR A 55 12.35 3.40 3.98
N ILE A 56 11.52 3.91 3.07
CA ILE A 56 10.13 3.50 2.87
C ILE A 56 10.04 2.50 1.72
N THR A 57 10.33 2.93 0.50
CA THR A 57 10.16 2.14 -0.73
C THR A 57 10.96 2.76 -1.87
N ASP A 58 11.03 2.06 -3.00
CA ASP A 58 11.50 2.61 -4.27
C ASP A 58 10.49 2.39 -5.43
N PHE A 59 10.72 3.13 -6.50
CA PHE A 59 10.02 3.05 -7.78
C PHE A 59 11.06 3.06 -8.91
N TYR A 60 10.99 2.08 -9.80
CA TYR A 60 11.86 2.01 -10.98
C TYR A 60 11.38 2.99 -12.07
N SER A 61 12.26 3.33 -13.02
CA SER A 61 11.99 4.32 -14.09
C SER A 61 10.66 4.11 -14.86
N GLY A 62 10.22 2.87 -15.04
CA GLY A 62 8.93 2.54 -15.67
C GLY A 62 7.69 2.63 -14.75
N GLN A 63 7.84 3.12 -13.51
CA GLN A 63 6.80 3.11 -12.48
C GLN A 63 6.38 4.53 -12.05
N SER A 64 6.50 5.52 -12.94
CA SER A 64 6.10 6.91 -12.68
C SER A 64 4.66 7.04 -12.20
N GLU A 65 3.73 6.31 -12.81
CA GLU A 65 2.33 6.28 -12.37
C GLU A 65 2.17 5.74 -10.94
N SER A 66 2.88 4.67 -10.59
CA SER A 66 2.85 4.14 -9.22
C SER A 66 3.44 5.13 -8.21
N LEU A 67 4.47 5.88 -8.60
CA LEU A 67 5.06 6.93 -7.78
C LEU A 67 4.07 8.09 -7.57
N GLU A 68 3.38 8.55 -8.62
CA GLU A 68 2.35 9.60 -8.51
C GLU A 68 1.16 9.14 -7.66
N GLN A 69 0.70 7.90 -7.82
CA GLN A 69 -0.33 7.33 -6.97
C GLN A 69 0.12 7.20 -5.50
N PHE A 70 1.41 6.93 -5.26
CA PHE A 70 1.97 6.93 -3.91
C PHE A 70 1.95 8.34 -3.30
N LYS A 71 2.37 9.37 -4.06
CA LYS A 71 2.30 10.77 -3.63
C LYS A 71 0.86 11.22 -3.34
N LEU A 72 -0.09 10.91 -4.21
CA LEU A 72 -1.51 11.20 -3.99
C LEU A 72 -2.04 10.45 -2.76
N GLY A 73 -1.65 9.19 -2.59
CA GLY A 73 -2.03 8.38 -1.44
C GLY A 73 -1.53 8.97 -0.12
N ILE A 74 -0.30 9.52 -0.06
CA ILE A 74 0.24 10.23 1.12
C ILE A 74 -0.74 11.32 1.57
N LEU A 75 -1.21 12.16 0.65
CA LEU A 75 -2.14 13.25 0.95
C LEU A 75 -3.50 12.70 1.40
N LYS A 76 -4.02 11.67 0.72
CA LYS A 76 -5.34 11.08 1.01
C LYS A 76 -5.39 10.36 2.36
N VAL A 77 -4.26 9.83 2.85
CA VAL A 77 -4.16 9.24 4.20
C VAL A 77 -3.81 10.27 5.28
N ASN A 78 -3.83 11.57 4.95
CA ASN A 78 -3.48 12.69 5.83
C ASN A 78 -2.04 12.65 6.38
N LEU A 79 -1.10 12.09 5.61
CA LEU A 79 0.33 12.26 5.87
C LEU A 79 0.83 13.50 5.13
N LYS A 80 1.78 14.21 5.72
CA LYS A 80 2.30 15.45 5.14
C LYS A 80 3.40 15.16 4.14
N MET A 81 3.31 15.72 2.93
CA MET A 81 4.26 15.47 1.85
C MET A 81 5.67 15.96 2.21
N GLU A 82 5.78 17.07 2.94
CA GLU A 82 7.06 17.64 3.38
C GLU A 82 7.84 16.76 4.37
N ASP A 83 7.20 15.75 4.96
CA ASP A 83 7.86 14.76 5.83
C ASP A 83 8.46 13.59 5.02
N PHE A 84 8.43 13.64 3.68
CA PHE A 84 8.98 12.62 2.77
C PHE A 84 10.09 13.21 1.88
N GLU A 85 11.15 12.43 1.71
CA GLU A 85 12.24 12.73 0.79
C GLU A 85 12.16 11.76 -0.40
N PHE A 86 12.13 12.32 -1.62
CA PHE A 86 12.14 11.57 -2.87
C PHE A 86 13.49 11.83 -3.54
N ILE A 87 14.35 10.81 -3.57
CA ILE A 87 15.69 10.90 -4.13
C ILE A 87 15.70 10.09 -5.41
N GLU A 88 15.83 10.78 -6.54
CA GLU A 88 16.03 10.15 -7.84
C GLU A 88 17.49 9.75 -7.98
N GLY A 89 17.74 8.49 -8.33
CA GLY A 89 19.08 8.02 -8.65
C GLY A 89 19.52 8.48 -10.02
N ASP A 90 20.82 8.70 -10.19
CA ASP A 90 21.42 9.07 -11.47
C ASP A 90 21.56 7.85 -12.41
N GLY A 91 21.56 8.09 -13.73
CA GLY A 91 21.87 7.10 -14.76
C GLY A 91 20.70 6.72 -15.69
N ASP A 92 20.93 5.74 -16.56
CA ASP A 92 20.02 5.36 -17.66
C ASP A 92 18.71 4.68 -17.21
N SER A 93 18.64 4.26 -15.94
CA SER A 93 17.45 3.64 -15.34
C SER A 93 17.26 4.18 -13.93
N PRO A 94 16.83 5.45 -13.80
CA PRO A 94 16.73 6.11 -12.51
C PRO A 94 15.74 5.39 -11.62
N ILE A 95 16.12 5.21 -10.35
CA ILE A 95 15.26 4.65 -9.31
C ILE A 95 14.94 5.79 -8.34
N THR A 96 13.67 6.07 -8.13
CA THR A 96 13.25 7.01 -7.09
C THR A 96 13.15 6.28 -5.76
N ARG A 97 14.03 6.59 -4.80
CA ARG A 97 13.96 6.07 -3.44
C ARG A 97 13.21 7.06 -2.54
N VAL A 98 12.34 6.53 -1.69
CA VAL A 98 11.50 7.31 -0.79
C VAL A 98 11.91 7.05 0.66
N TYR A 99 12.16 8.13 1.40
CA TYR A 99 12.51 8.10 2.82
C TYR A 99 11.53 8.95 3.63
N SER A 100 11.37 8.61 4.92
CA SER A 100 10.71 9.48 5.88
C SER A 100 11.18 9.18 7.29
N SER A 101 11.85 10.13 7.92
CA SER A 101 12.29 10.01 9.32
C SER A 101 11.10 9.88 10.29
N LYS A 102 9.99 10.54 9.96
CA LYS A 102 8.77 10.59 10.79
C LYS A 102 7.91 9.35 10.63
N TYR A 103 7.70 8.88 9.40
CA TYR A 103 6.74 7.81 9.12
C TYR A 103 7.37 6.42 8.91
N SER A 104 8.69 6.29 8.81
CA SER A 104 9.36 4.98 8.64
C SER A 104 8.91 3.93 9.66
N LYS A 105 8.79 4.29 10.94
CA LYS A 105 8.30 3.39 11.99
C LYS A 105 6.86 2.92 11.73
N LEU A 106 6.00 3.80 11.22
CA LEU A 106 4.60 3.49 10.89
C LEU A 106 4.52 2.48 9.76
N PHE A 107 5.23 2.72 8.65
CA PHE A 107 5.33 1.77 7.52
C PHE A 107 5.96 0.44 7.95
N ASN A 108 7.06 0.47 8.70
CA ASN A 108 7.74 -0.71 9.23
C ASN A 108 6.85 -1.52 10.18
N SER A 109 5.83 -0.91 10.81
CA SER A 109 4.91 -1.63 11.69
C SER A 109 4.13 -2.74 10.96
N TYR A 110 3.95 -2.64 9.63
CA TYR A 110 3.29 -3.65 8.79
C TYR A 110 4.13 -4.90 8.56
N TYR A 111 5.40 -4.88 8.93
CA TYR A 111 6.35 -5.94 8.65
C TYR A 111 6.85 -6.60 9.94
N LYS A 112 7.08 -7.91 9.88
CA LYS A 112 7.86 -8.68 10.86
C LYS A 112 9.25 -8.85 10.28
N PHE A 113 10.24 -8.25 10.91
CA PHE A 113 11.62 -8.29 10.48
C PHE A 113 12.34 -9.50 11.07
N LYS A 114 13.17 -10.15 10.24
CA LYS A 114 14.15 -11.16 10.66
C LYS A 114 15.55 -10.70 10.26
N LYS A 115 16.56 -11.16 10.99
CA LYS A 115 17.96 -10.94 10.61
C LYS A 115 18.20 -11.54 9.22
N SER A 116 18.84 -10.80 8.33
CA SER A 116 19.38 -11.35 7.08
C SER A 116 20.75 -11.96 7.37
N ASP A 117 21.14 -12.95 6.58
CA ASP A 117 22.53 -13.45 6.57
C ASP A 117 23.46 -12.53 5.75
N ASP A 118 22.88 -11.51 5.11
CA ASP A 118 23.56 -10.50 4.30
C ASP A 118 23.92 -9.25 5.12
N PHE A 119 24.90 -8.49 4.63
CA PHE A 119 25.33 -7.22 5.21
C PHE A 119 25.27 -6.10 4.17
N TYR A 120 25.08 -4.88 4.66
CA TYR A 120 25.19 -3.68 3.82
C TYR A 120 26.47 -2.96 4.20
N TYR A 121 27.29 -2.64 3.21
CA TYR A 121 28.50 -1.86 3.38
C TYR A 121 28.26 -0.46 2.83
N ASP A 122 28.48 0.57 3.66
CA ASP A 122 28.45 1.98 3.24
C ASP A 122 29.89 2.47 3.14
N ASP A 123 30.46 2.39 1.94
CA ASP A 123 31.81 2.85 1.62
C ASP A 123 31.90 4.38 1.52
N GLU A 124 30.81 5.03 1.11
CA GLU A 124 30.78 6.48 0.88
C GLU A 124 30.65 7.31 2.15
N ALA A 125 29.94 6.84 3.18
CA ALA A 125 29.65 7.66 4.36
C ALA A 125 30.38 7.22 5.64
N LEU A 126 30.61 5.92 5.85
CA LEU A 126 30.97 5.41 7.19
C LEU A 126 32.02 4.28 7.22
N ASP A 127 32.45 3.75 6.07
CA ASP A 127 33.40 2.63 5.95
C ASP A 127 33.06 1.47 6.91
N LYS A 128 31.78 1.09 6.93
CA LYS A 128 31.23 0.23 7.97
C LYS A 128 30.15 -0.71 7.45
N GLU A 129 30.15 -1.92 8.01
CA GLU A 129 29.09 -2.90 7.84
C GLU A 129 27.87 -2.61 8.73
N PHE A 130 26.69 -2.73 8.12
CA PHE A 130 25.40 -2.61 8.78
C PHE A 130 24.61 -3.91 8.68
N LEU A 131 23.97 -4.25 9.80
CA LEU A 131 23.08 -5.39 9.84
C LEU A 131 21.82 -5.12 9.01
N VAL A 132 21.58 -5.99 8.03
CA VAL A 132 20.35 -5.98 7.24
C VAL A 132 19.29 -6.86 7.91
N LYS A 133 18.05 -6.37 7.96
CA LYS A 133 16.88 -7.17 8.30
C LYS A 133 15.93 -7.22 7.12
N THR A 134 15.29 -8.38 6.94
CA THR A 134 14.30 -8.60 5.89
C THR A 134 12.90 -8.66 6.50
N GLY A 135 12.02 -7.80 6.01
CA GLY A 135 10.64 -7.65 6.46
C GLY A 135 9.66 -8.52 5.68
N MET A 136 8.81 -9.25 6.39
CA MET A 136 7.65 -9.96 5.83
C MET A 136 6.36 -9.31 6.29
N LEU A 137 5.38 -9.17 5.40
CA LEU A 137 4.10 -8.56 5.71
C LEU A 137 3.33 -9.33 6.79
N LYS A 138 2.78 -8.62 7.76
CA LYS A 138 1.95 -9.17 8.83
C LYS A 138 0.50 -9.27 8.38
N LYS A 139 -0.02 -10.48 8.21
CA LYS A 139 -1.44 -10.72 7.85
C LYS A 139 -2.44 -10.02 8.77
N ASN A 140 -2.13 -9.92 10.07
CA ASN A 140 -3.03 -9.36 11.08
C ASN A 140 -3.17 -7.82 11.01
N LYS A 141 -2.46 -7.16 10.09
CA LYS A 141 -2.62 -5.71 9.82
C LYS A 141 -3.75 -5.41 8.84
N PHE A 142 -4.26 -6.40 8.12
CA PHE A 142 -5.32 -6.26 7.11
C PHE A 142 -6.59 -6.97 7.56
N LYS A 143 -7.20 -6.48 8.65
CA LYS A 143 -8.36 -7.15 9.27
C LYS A 143 -9.67 -6.78 8.59
N GLN A 144 -9.87 -5.48 8.36
CA GLN A 144 -11.13 -4.96 7.86
C GLN A 144 -11.25 -5.12 6.33
N LYS A 145 -12.47 -5.31 5.82
CA LYS A 145 -12.73 -5.47 4.38
C LYS A 145 -12.14 -4.31 3.55
N HIS A 146 -12.29 -3.07 4.02
CA HIS A 146 -11.71 -1.88 3.38
C HIS A 146 -10.18 -1.96 3.25
N GLN A 147 -9.47 -2.29 4.33
CA GLN A 147 -8.00 -2.42 4.33
C GLN A 147 -7.51 -3.45 3.31
N LYS A 148 -8.21 -4.58 3.19
CA LYS A 148 -7.88 -5.63 2.21
C LYS A 148 -8.07 -5.12 0.78
N LYS A 149 -9.18 -4.43 0.50
CA LYS A 149 -9.46 -3.81 -0.80
C LYS A 149 -8.39 -2.77 -1.16
N GLN A 150 -8.07 -1.86 -0.24
CA GLN A 150 -7.06 -0.82 -0.42
C GLN A 150 -5.67 -1.40 -0.70
N PHE A 151 -5.25 -2.40 0.07
CA PHE A 151 -3.99 -3.10 -0.17
C PHE A 151 -3.91 -3.75 -1.55
N LEU A 152 -4.97 -4.48 -1.95
CA LEU A 152 -5.02 -5.12 -3.26
C LEU A 152 -5.05 -4.10 -4.41
N LYS A 153 -5.74 -2.97 -4.23
CA LYS A 153 -5.72 -1.86 -5.19
C LYS A 153 -4.30 -1.32 -5.37
N GLY A 154 -3.59 -1.02 -4.28
CA GLY A 154 -2.20 -0.57 -4.36
C GLY A 154 -1.27 -1.61 -4.99
N CYS A 155 -1.48 -2.90 -4.69
CA CYS A 155 -0.73 -3.98 -5.35
C CYS A 155 -0.99 -4.02 -6.87
N PHE A 156 -2.23 -3.77 -7.30
CA PHE A 156 -2.61 -3.83 -8.71
C PHE A 156 -2.07 -2.64 -9.49
N ILE A 157 -2.07 -1.44 -8.91
CA ILE A 157 -1.43 -0.28 -9.56
C ILE A 157 0.05 -0.55 -9.82
N ARG A 158 0.76 -1.17 -8.86
CA ARG A 158 2.19 -1.46 -9.03
C ARG A 158 2.50 -2.64 -9.93
N ASN A 159 1.73 -3.72 -9.79
CA ASN A 159 2.08 -5.06 -10.29
C ASN A 159 0.96 -5.72 -11.11
N GLY A 160 -0.11 -4.98 -11.38
CA GLY A 160 -1.30 -5.45 -12.04
C GLY A 160 -1.14 -5.43 -13.56
N VAL A 161 -1.76 -6.39 -14.22
CA VAL A 161 -1.90 -6.39 -15.68
C VAL A 161 -3.34 -6.76 -16.01
N ILE A 162 -3.97 -5.96 -16.87
CA ILE A 162 -5.26 -6.30 -17.48
C ILE A 162 -4.95 -7.11 -18.73
N ILE A 163 -5.30 -8.39 -18.74
CA ILE A 163 -5.13 -9.25 -19.93
C ILE A 163 -6.32 -9.05 -20.87
N ASN A 164 -7.52 -9.00 -20.30
CA ASN A 164 -8.76 -8.60 -20.95
C ASN A 164 -9.81 -8.27 -19.86
N ASP A 165 -11.02 -7.91 -20.27
CA ASP A 165 -12.12 -7.49 -19.37
C ASP A 165 -12.51 -8.54 -18.32
N GLN A 166 -12.17 -9.81 -18.53
CA GLN A 166 -12.52 -10.92 -17.63
C GLN A 166 -11.33 -11.51 -16.89
N LEU A 167 -10.09 -11.14 -17.24
CA LEU A 167 -8.89 -11.79 -16.73
C LEU A 167 -7.80 -10.77 -16.40
N TYR A 168 -7.49 -10.67 -15.11
CA TYR A 168 -6.53 -9.74 -14.55
C TYR A 168 -5.42 -10.55 -13.86
N GLU A 169 -4.23 -9.95 -13.77
CA GLU A 169 -3.06 -10.57 -13.15
C GLU A 169 -2.46 -9.68 -12.08
N PHE A 170 -1.96 -10.30 -11.00
CA PHE A 170 -0.90 -9.72 -10.17
C PHE A 170 0.41 -10.42 -10.49
N ARG A 171 1.47 -9.67 -10.82
CA ARG A 171 2.80 -10.20 -11.16
C ARG A 171 3.85 -9.76 -10.14
N PHE A 172 4.43 -10.70 -9.41
CA PHE A 172 5.46 -10.42 -8.41
C PHE A 172 6.80 -11.04 -8.81
N SER A 173 7.86 -10.25 -8.69
CA SER A 173 9.25 -10.70 -8.88
C SER A 173 9.95 -10.80 -7.55
N ASN A 174 10.38 -12.00 -7.16
CA ASN A 174 11.06 -12.31 -5.90
C ASN A 174 10.35 -11.79 -4.61
N SER A 175 9.05 -11.47 -4.68
CA SER A 175 8.27 -10.95 -3.56
C SER A 175 7.32 -12.02 -2.99
N SER A 176 7.91 -13.00 -2.31
CA SER A 176 7.17 -14.15 -1.77
C SER A 176 6.13 -13.76 -0.70
N SER A 177 6.43 -12.74 0.11
CA SER A 177 5.53 -12.32 1.19
C SER A 177 4.29 -11.60 0.66
N LYS A 178 4.46 -10.63 -0.25
CA LYS A 178 3.34 -9.92 -0.86
C LYS A 178 2.52 -10.84 -1.76
N TYR A 179 3.14 -11.71 -2.58
CA TYR A 179 2.40 -12.73 -3.33
C TYR A 179 1.47 -13.57 -2.45
N LYS A 180 1.99 -14.12 -1.34
CA LYS A 180 1.20 -14.96 -0.42
C LYS A 180 0.05 -14.17 0.22
N LEU A 181 0.30 -12.93 0.62
CA LEU A 181 -0.72 -12.07 1.21
C LEU A 181 -1.78 -11.69 0.18
N THR A 182 -1.40 -11.24 -1.02
CA THR A 182 -2.32 -10.93 -2.11
C THR A 182 -3.22 -12.12 -2.43
N LYS A 183 -2.65 -13.32 -2.60
CA LYS A 183 -3.42 -14.56 -2.83
C LYS A 183 -4.42 -14.85 -1.71
N LEU A 184 -4.02 -14.64 -0.45
CA LEU A 184 -4.91 -14.82 0.71
C LEU A 184 -6.06 -13.80 0.68
N LEU A 185 -5.75 -12.53 0.46
CA LEU A 185 -6.75 -11.46 0.47
C LEU A 185 -7.74 -11.56 -0.70
N CYS A 186 -7.29 -12.03 -1.88
CA CYS A 186 -8.20 -12.33 -2.99
C CYS A 186 -9.24 -13.39 -2.58
N LYS A 187 -8.82 -14.45 -1.88
CA LYS A 187 -9.75 -15.47 -1.36
C LYS A 187 -10.69 -14.91 -0.31
N ASP A 188 -10.17 -14.15 0.64
CA ASP A 188 -10.96 -13.51 1.71
C ASP A 188 -12.03 -12.55 1.18
N LEU A 189 -11.80 -11.96 0.01
CA LEU A 189 -12.76 -11.07 -0.66
C LEU A 189 -13.58 -11.78 -1.75
N HIS A 190 -13.48 -13.10 -1.85
CA HIS A 190 -14.21 -13.92 -2.82
C HIS A 190 -13.97 -13.51 -4.29
N LEU A 191 -12.75 -13.04 -4.60
CA LEU A 191 -12.28 -12.93 -5.98
C LEU A 191 -12.03 -14.32 -6.55
N GLU A 192 -12.47 -14.54 -7.78
CA GLU A 192 -12.29 -15.84 -8.45
C GLU A 192 -10.84 -15.96 -8.94
N ILE A 193 -10.02 -16.73 -8.22
CA ILE A 193 -8.67 -17.07 -8.66
C ILE A 193 -8.76 -18.19 -9.67
N VAL A 194 -8.40 -17.91 -10.92
CA VAL A 194 -8.42 -18.86 -12.03
C VAL A 194 -7.23 -19.81 -11.94
N LYS A 195 -6.02 -19.27 -11.75
CA LYS A 195 -4.79 -20.05 -11.56
C LYS A 195 -3.71 -19.23 -10.85
N THR A 196 -2.68 -19.90 -10.34
CA THR A 196 -1.49 -19.24 -9.82
C THR A 196 -0.22 -19.93 -10.29
N GLU A 197 0.79 -19.15 -10.63
CA GLU A 197 2.07 -19.64 -11.16
C GLU A 197 3.21 -19.22 -10.25
N VAL A 198 4.18 -20.11 -10.04
CA VAL A 198 5.42 -19.81 -9.31
C VAL A 198 6.57 -20.47 -10.05
N ASN A 199 7.35 -19.67 -10.78
CA ASN A 199 8.56 -20.14 -11.45
C ASN A 199 9.80 -19.74 -10.63
N LYS A 200 10.36 -20.71 -9.91
CA LYS A 200 11.60 -20.53 -9.13
C LYS A 200 12.88 -20.78 -9.93
N LYS A 201 12.76 -21.21 -11.21
CA LYS A 201 13.91 -21.47 -12.08
C LYS A 201 14.46 -20.19 -12.73
N THR A 202 13.71 -19.10 -12.68
CA THR A 202 14.15 -17.78 -13.15
C THR A 202 14.73 -16.97 -12.00
N THR A 203 15.68 -16.08 -12.32
CA THR A 203 16.18 -15.06 -11.41
C THR A 203 15.87 -13.70 -12.03
N PRO A 204 14.92 -12.92 -11.47
CA PRO A 204 14.13 -13.22 -10.28
C PRO A 204 13.09 -14.33 -10.45
N ALA A 205 12.72 -14.97 -9.35
CA ALA A 205 11.60 -15.91 -9.33
C ALA A 205 10.29 -15.16 -9.66
N SER A 206 9.54 -15.67 -10.63
CA SER A 206 8.26 -15.09 -11.05
C SER A 206 7.09 -15.74 -10.30
N MET A 207 6.15 -14.93 -9.84
CA MET A 207 4.98 -15.35 -9.08
C MET A 207 3.74 -14.61 -9.58
N ILE A 208 2.78 -15.33 -10.17
CA ILE A 208 1.61 -14.74 -10.83
C ILE A 208 0.31 -15.26 -10.20
N ILE A 209 -0.67 -14.37 -10.03
CA ILE A 209 -2.05 -14.70 -9.63
C ILE A 209 -2.97 -14.24 -10.75
N HIS A 210 -3.66 -15.16 -11.42
CA HIS A 210 -4.67 -14.86 -12.42
C HIS A 210 -6.04 -14.91 -11.76
N PHE A 211 -6.84 -13.86 -11.92
CA PHE A 211 -8.15 -13.74 -11.29
C PHE A 211 -9.15 -13.02 -12.18
N LYS A 212 -10.44 -13.29 -11.96
CA LYS A 212 -11.50 -12.49 -12.57
C LYS A 212 -11.78 -11.25 -11.71
N PRO A 213 -11.81 -10.05 -12.31
CA PRO A 213 -12.20 -8.85 -11.57
C PRO A 213 -13.67 -8.98 -11.13
N LYS A 214 -13.99 -8.33 -10.02
CA LYS A 214 -15.36 -8.13 -9.55
C LYS A 214 -15.47 -6.66 -9.17
N GLU A 215 -16.19 -5.88 -9.97
CA GLU A 215 -16.24 -4.41 -9.84
C GLU A 215 -16.80 -3.96 -8.47
N ASP A 216 -17.70 -4.75 -7.87
CA ASP A 216 -18.20 -4.53 -6.50
C ASP A 216 -17.15 -4.81 -5.40
N VAL A 217 -16.07 -5.50 -5.77
CA VAL A 217 -14.99 -5.87 -4.86
C VAL A 217 -13.88 -4.84 -4.90
N ILE A 218 -13.28 -4.54 -6.07
CA ILE A 218 -12.22 -3.51 -6.19
C ILE A 218 -12.35 -2.83 -7.55
N ASP A 219 -12.41 -1.50 -7.53
CA ASP A 219 -12.20 -0.70 -8.72
C ASP A 219 -10.69 -0.60 -9.00
N PHE A 220 -10.27 -1.34 -10.03
CA PHE A 220 -8.90 -1.41 -10.50
C PHE A 220 -8.61 -0.41 -11.62
N LYS A 221 -9.60 0.37 -12.07
CA LYS A 221 -9.37 1.43 -13.04
C LYS A 221 -8.60 2.56 -12.36
N LEU A 222 -7.59 3.06 -13.06
CA LEU A 222 -6.71 4.11 -12.56
C LEU A 222 -7.53 5.37 -12.30
N MET A 223 -7.24 6.03 -11.19
CA MET A 223 -7.82 7.34 -10.89
C MET A 223 -7.07 8.36 -11.74
N ASN A 224 -7.70 8.80 -12.83
CA ASN A 224 -7.31 9.98 -13.60
C ASN A 224 -7.48 11.25 -12.76
#